data_AF-A0A938B973-F1
#
_entry.id   AF-A0A938B973-F1
#
_cell.length_a   1.000
_cell.length_b   1.000
_cell.length_c   1.000
_cell.angle_alpha   90.00
_cell.angle_beta   90.00
_cell.angle_gamma   90.00
#
_symmetry.space_group_name_H-M   'P 1'
#
loop_
_entity.id
_entity.type
_entity.pdbx_description
1 polymer ?
#
loop_
_entity_poly.entity_id
_entity_poly.type
_entity_poly.pdbx_seq_one_letter_code
_entity_poly.pdbx_strand_id
1 'polypeptide(L)'
;MNRLIVELPEYAYKQLVKRAEKQQKLPEQLVVEKLIAEFGIAVRSKSQAKRIAKDFLASCIGEALVPQIPSFDRKRAVWQVPIAIELLASSPLVGKGPGKRLTEVGTLEIDAKTGCVLTESPSFSALWKQFRALLGIEDFPTEKQSRLSELLDLGNQGELTESLQAELKALFAESEAQETANLQRLSERLPARRKK
;
A
#
# COMPACT_ATOMS: atom_id res chain seq x y z
N MET A 1 -3.71 -0.09 23.49
CA MET A 1 -4.24 1.29 23.42
C MET A 1 -3.28 2.21 24.16
N ASN A 2 -2.58 3.11 23.46
CA ASN A 2 -1.71 4.09 24.10
C ASN A 2 -2.55 5.32 24.46
N ARG A 3 -2.63 5.67 25.75
CA ARG A 3 -3.32 6.87 26.24
C ARG A 3 -2.31 7.97 26.47
N LEU A 4 -2.52 9.13 25.85
CA LEU A 4 -1.74 10.34 26.09
C LEU A 4 -2.50 11.23 27.08
N ILE A 5 -1.84 11.62 28.18
CA ILE A 5 -2.40 12.59 29.13
C ILE A 5 -1.88 13.96 28.74
N VAL A 6 -2.78 14.91 28.51
CA VAL A 6 -2.46 16.30 28.15
C VAL A 6 -2.97 17.19 29.26
N GLU A 7 -2.05 17.82 29.99
CA GLU A 7 -2.40 18.80 31.02
C GLU A 7 -2.63 20.16 30.37
N LEU A 8 -3.84 20.71 30.55
CA LEU A 8 -4.22 22.02 30.05
C LEU A 8 -4.58 22.92 31.23
N PRO A 9 -4.14 24.20 31.22
CA PRO A 9 -4.68 25.20 32.15
C PRO A 9 -6.20 25.29 32.04
N GLU A 10 -6.89 25.54 33.16
CA GLU A 10 -8.37 25.51 33.22
C GLU A 10 -9.03 26.43 32.19
N TYR A 11 -8.44 27.60 31.91
CA TYR A 11 -8.94 28.52 30.88
C TYR A 11 -8.85 27.93 29.47
N ALA A 12 -7.80 27.16 29.17
CA ALA A 12 -7.56 26.56 27.86
C ALA A 12 -8.52 25.38 27.64
N TYR A 13 -8.76 24.59 28.69
CA TYR A 13 -9.76 23.52 28.65
C TYR A 13 -11.17 24.07 28.39
N LYS A 14 -11.58 25.14 29.08
CA LYS A 14 -12.88 25.79 28.84
C LYS A 14 -13.04 26.31 27.41
N GLN A 15 -11.97 26.84 26.80
CA GLN A 15 -12.01 27.25 25.39
C GLN A 15 -12.09 26.06 24.43
N LEU A 16 -11.40 24.97 24.74
CA LEU A 16 -11.43 23.73 23.96
C LEU A 16 -12.84 23.12 23.94
N VAL A 17 -13.50 23.00 25.10
CA VAL A 17 -14.87 22.47 25.22
C VAL A 17 -15.86 23.32 24.41
N LYS A 18 -15.81 24.65 24.55
CA LYS A 18 -16.67 25.56 23.75
C LYS A 18 -16.46 25.40 22.24
N ARG A 19 -15.21 25.15 21.80
CA ARG A 19 -14.92 24.88 20.38
C ARG A 19 -15.43 23.51 19.95
N ALA A 20 -15.32 22.51 20.80
CA ALA A 20 -15.80 21.14 20.56
C ALA A 20 -17.32 21.12 20.38
N GLU A 21 -18.04 21.80 21.26
CA GLU A 21 -19.50 22.00 21.17
C GLU A 21 -19.91 22.69 19.87
N LYS A 22 -19.21 23.79 19.51
CA LYS A 22 -19.49 24.52 18.26
C LYS A 22 -19.26 23.66 17.00
N GLN A 23 -18.36 22.69 17.07
CA GLN A 23 -18.02 21.79 15.96
C GLN A 23 -18.71 20.42 16.04
N GLN A 24 -19.58 20.20 17.03
CA GLN A 24 -20.23 18.91 17.29
C GLN A 24 -19.24 17.74 17.39
N LYS A 25 -18.08 17.99 18.00
CA LYS A 25 -17.00 17.01 18.20
C LYS A 25 -16.71 16.81 19.68
N LEU A 26 -16.06 15.71 20.00
CA LEU A 26 -15.50 15.51 21.32
C LEU A 26 -14.24 16.39 21.52
N PRO A 27 -14.02 16.97 22.70
CA PRO A 27 -12.81 17.74 23.02
C PRO A 27 -11.51 16.99 22.67
N GLU A 28 -11.47 15.69 22.93
CA GLU A 28 -10.34 14.80 22.65
C GLU A 28 -10.05 14.71 21.15
N GLN A 29 -11.08 14.68 20.30
CA GLN A 29 -10.90 14.66 18.85
C GLN A 29 -10.25 15.96 18.37
N LEU A 30 -10.65 17.11 18.92
CA LEU A 30 -10.01 18.39 18.59
C LEU A 30 -8.57 18.47 19.10
N VAL A 31 -8.28 17.94 20.29
CA VAL A 31 -6.90 17.88 20.79
C VAL A 31 -6.05 16.99 19.90
N VAL A 32 -6.55 15.81 19.50
CA VAL A 32 -5.82 14.90 18.61
C VAL A 32 -5.63 15.53 17.23
N GLU A 33 -6.66 16.14 16.63
CA GLU A 33 -6.55 16.85 15.35
C GLU A 33 -5.54 18.00 15.42
N LYS A 34 -5.58 18.77 16.51
CA LYS A 34 -4.65 19.89 16.72
C LYS A 34 -3.23 19.41 17.02
N LEU A 35 -3.07 18.35 17.79
CA LEU A 35 -1.77 17.71 18.02
C LEU A 35 -1.23 17.09 16.74
N ILE A 36 -2.06 16.52 15.87
CA ILE A 36 -1.64 16.04 14.54
C ILE A 36 -1.28 17.23 13.64
N ALA A 37 -2.02 18.34 13.69
CA ALA A 37 -1.71 19.53 12.91
C ALA A 37 -0.43 20.25 13.39
N GLU A 38 -0.22 20.34 14.71
CA GLU A 38 0.90 21.06 15.34
C GLU A 38 2.15 20.16 15.49
N PHE A 39 1.97 18.90 15.88
CA PHE A 39 3.01 17.93 16.23
C PHE A 39 2.98 16.63 15.43
N GLY A 40 1.89 16.34 14.70
CA GLY A 40 1.87 15.26 13.73
C GLY A 40 2.95 15.53 12.70
N ILE A 41 3.49 14.46 12.13
CA ILE A 41 4.57 14.51 11.15
C ILE A 41 3.99 15.10 9.87
N ALA A 42 3.72 16.41 9.88
CA ALA A 42 3.52 17.16 8.67
C ALA A 42 4.75 16.87 7.83
N VAL A 43 4.51 16.30 6.66
CA VAL A 43 5.59 15.98 5.74
C VAL A 43 6.03 17.32 5.18
N ARG A 44 7.05 17.91 5.81
CA ARG A 44 7.50 19.29 5.54
C ARG A 44 8.58 19.33 4.47
N SER A 45 9.10 18.17 4.05
CA SER A 45 10.17 18.11 3.07
C SER A 45 10.04 16.93 2.11
N LYS A 46 10.65 17.10 0.93
CA LYS A 46 10.88 16.04 -0.06
C LYS A 46 11.55 14.82 0.56
N SER A 47 12.53 15.03 1.44
CA SER A 47 13.25 13.94 2.10
C SER A 47 12.36 13.11 3.03
N GLN A 48 11.46 13.75 3.77
CA GLN A 48 10.49 13.05 4.61
C GLN A 48 9.47 12.27 3.77
N ALA A 49 8.91 12.88 2.72
CA ALA A 49 7.98 12.20 1.81
C ALA A 49 8.62 10.97 1.17
N LYS A 50 9.87 11.11 0.70
CA LYS A 50 10.64 10.02 0.11
C LYS A 50 10.91 8.89 1.11
N ARG A 51 11.21 9.22 2.37
CA ARG A 51 11.42 8.22 3.44
C ARG A 51 10.14 7.45 3.74
N ILE A 52 9.02 8.17 3.92
CA ILE A 52 7.70 7.55 4.18
C ILE A 52 7.32 6.60 3.04
N ALA A 53 7.48 7.04 1.79
CA ALA A 53 7.25 6.18 0.62
C ALA A 53 8.14 4.94 0.66
N LYS A 54 9.44 5.10 0.97
CA LYS A 54 10.37 3.98 1.05
C LYS A 54 9.97 2.96 2.12
N ASP A 55 9.65 3.43 3.33
CA ASP A 55 9.30 2.57 4.46
C ASP A 55 7.98 1.83 4.19
N PHE A 56 7.01 2.52 3.61
CA PHE A 56 5.75 1.91 3.18
C PHE A 56 5.98 0.83 2.11
N LEU A 57 6.72 1.13 1.04
CA LEU A 57 7.00 0.17 -0.03
C LEU A 57 7.76 -1.07 0.49
N ALA A 58 8.71 -0.87 1.39
CA ALA A 58 9.43 -1.98 2.03
C ALA A 58 8.49 -2.91 2.81
N SER A 59 7.45 -2.36 3.45
CA SER A 59 6.47 -3.13 4.21
C SER A 59 5.48 -3.92 3.35
N CYS A 60 5.13 -3.41 2.16
CA CYS A 60 4.10 -4.02 1.30
C CYS A 60 4.67 -4.89 0.18
N ILE A 61 5.79 -4.49 -0.42
CA ILE A 61 6.25 -4.99 -1.73
C ILE A 61 7.74 -5.38 -1.69
N GLY A 62 8.44 -4.97 -0.62
CA GLY A 62 9.88 -5.15 -0.46
C GLY A 62 10.70 -4.11 -1.22
N GLU A 63 12.00 -4.33 -1.31
CA GLU A 63 12.98 -3.32 -1.75
C GLU A 63 13.05 -3.10 -3.28
N ALA A 64 12.22 -3.78 -4.08
CA ALA A 64 12.25 -3.70 -5.55
C ALA A 64 11.78 -2.33 -6.09
N LEU A 65 10.95 -1.62 -5.32
CA LEU A 65 10.41 -0.33 -5.68
C LEU A 65 11.24 0.80 -5.07
N VAL A 66 11.62 1.75 -5.93
CA VAL A 66 12.50 2.85 -5.63
C VAL A 66 11.72 4.16 -5.74
N PRO A 67 11.46 4.85 -4.62
CA PRO A 67 10.85 6.17 -4.67
C PRO A 67 11.81 7.19 -5.29
N GLN A 68 11.29 8.00 -6.20
CA GLN A 68 11.99 9.07 -6.90
C GLN A 68 11.87 10.40 -6.14
N ILE A 69 12.17 11.51 -6.81
CA ILE A 69 12.13 12.85 -6.22
C ILE A 69 10.67 13.29 -6.05
N PRO A 70 10.19 13.57 -4.83
CA PRO A 70 8.81 14.00 -4.63
C PRO A 70 8.52 15.41 -5.16
N SER A 71 7.30 15.61 -5.66
CA SER A 71 6.68 16.90 -5.93
C SER A 71 5.55 17.16 -4.93
N PHE A 72 5.21 18.43 -4.71
CA PHE A 72 4.16 18.81 -3.76
C PHE A 72 2.98 19.45 -4.50
N ASP A 73 1.80 18.82 -4.40
CA ASP A 73 0.54 19.39 -4.85
C ASP A 73 -0.04 20.27 -3.74
N ARG A 74 0.09 21.59 -3.93
CA ARG A 74 -0.43 22.60 -3.00
C ARG A 74 -1.95 22.62 -2.92
N LYS A 75 -2.66 22.27 -4.00
CA LYS A 75 -4.13 22.32 -4.04
C LYS A 75 -4.73 21.22 -3.18
N ARG A 76 -4.14 20.03 -3.23
CA ARG A 76 -4.58 18.85 -2.48
C ARG A 76 -3.87 18.70 -1.14
N ALA A 77 -2.80 19.46 -0.90
CA ALA A 77 -1.90 19.29 0.25
C ALA A 77 -1.33 17.87 0.33
N VAL A 78 -0.86 17.35 -0.81
CA VAL A 78 -0.37 15.97 -0.98
C VAL A 78 1.03 16.00 -1.57
N TRP A 79 1.90 15.12 -1.06
CA TRP A 79 3.16 14.78 -1.73
C TRP A 79 2.92 13.70 -2.76
N GLN A 80 3.34 13.98 -3.98
CA GLN A 80 3.38 13.00 -5.06
C GLN A 80 4.80 12.45 -5.14
N VAL A 81 4.92 11.15 -4.91
CA VAL A 81 6.20 10.44 -4.95
C VAL A 81 6.17 9.49 -6.14
N PRO A 82 6.82 9.83 -7.26
CA PRO A 82 6.93 8.90 -8.39
C PRO A 82 7.73 7.67 -7.95
N ILE A 83 7.28 6.49 -8.33
CA ILE A 83 7.85 5.20 -7.97
C ILE A 83 8.38 4.53 -9.22
N ALA A 84 9.62 4.08 -9.16
CA ALA A 84 10.23 3.26 -10.20
C ALA A 84 10.52 1.85 -9.68
N ILE A 85 10.65 0.90 -10.59
CA ILE A 85 11.13 -0.46 -10.30
C ILE A 85 12.51 -0.64 -10.91
N GLU A 86 13.41 -1.30 -10.18
CA GLU A 86 14.70 -1.70 -10.71
C GLU A 86 14.57 -3.08 -11.37
N LEU A 87 14.62 -3.10 -12.71
CA LEU A 87 14.58 -4.33 -13.50
C LEU A 87 15.98 -4.73 -13.95
N LEU A 88 16.23 -6.04 -13.99
CA LEU A 88 17.42 -6.59 -14.64
C LEU A 88 17.39 -6.26 -16.13
N ALA A 89 18.51 -5.85 -16.73
CA ALA A 89 18.55 -5.57 -18.17
C ALA A 89 18.44 -6.83 -19.06
N SER A 90 18.48 -8.03 -18.46
CA SER A 90 18.07 -9.28 -19.11
C SER A 90 16.55 -9.46 -19.16
N SER A 91 15.77 -8.57 -18.53
CA SER A 91 14.31 -8.61 -18.58
C SER A 91 13.81 -8.33 -20.00
N PRO A 92 12.88 -9.14 -20.53
CA PRO A 92 12.33 -8.96 -21.88
C PRO A 92 11.62 -7.61 -22.08
N LEU A 93 11.31 -6.89 -20.99
CA LEU A 93 10.61 -5.60 -21.01
C LEU A 93 11.52 -4.39 -21.23
N VAL A 94 12.84 -4.55 -21.09
CA VAL A 94 13.78 -3.43 -21.00
C VAL A 94 14.71 -3.35 -22.22
N GLY A 95 14.73 -4.40 -23.06
CA GLY A 95 15.62 -4.54 -24.20
C GLY A 95 17.05 -4.93 -23.77
N LYS A 96 17.81 -5.54 -24.68
CA LYS A 96 19.20 -5.98 -24.40
C LYS A 96 20.10 -4.76 -24.17
N GLY A 97 20.68 -4.66 -22.97
CA GLY A 97 21.71 -3.68 -22.63
C GLY A 97 22.45 -4.07 -21.35
N PRO A 98 23.64 -3.53 -21.07
CA PRO A 98 24.32 -3.79 -19.80
C PRO A 98 23.64 -3.00 -18.66
N GLY A 99 23.41 -3.64 -17.51
CA GLY A 99 23.10 -2.97 -16.24
C GLY A 99 21.70 -3.19 -15.65
N LYS A 100 21.28 -2.26 -14.80
CA LYS A 100 19.95 -2.16 -14.17
C LYS A 100 19.25 -0.95 -14.78
N ARG A 101 17.97 -1.07 -15.16
CA ARG A 101 17.16 0.10 -15.56
C ARG A 101 16.06 0.37 -14.56
N LEU A 102 15.86 1.66 -14.29
CA LEU A 102 14.72 2.17 -13.54
C LEU A 102 13.57 2.43 -14.53
N THR A 103 12.47 1.72 -14.34
CA THR A 103 11.24 1.92 -15.10
C THR A 103 10.20 2.56 -14.18
N GLU A 104 9.61 3.68 -14.58
CA GLU A 104 8.54 4.31 -13.81
C GLU A 104 7.28 3.43 -13.82
N VAL A 105 6.69 3.27 -12.64
CA VAL A 105 5.54 2.37 -12.40
C VAL A 105 4.30 3.16 -12.02
N GLY A 106 4.45 4.35 -11.47
CA GLY A 106 3.32 5.19 -11.08
C GLY A 106 3.70 6.16 -9.97
N THR A 107 2.68 6.76 -9.35
CA THR A 107 2.88 7.76 -8.29
C THR A 107 2.18 7.33 -7.02
N LEU A 108 2.89 7.42 -5.90
CA LEU A 108 2.37 7.23 -4.57
C LEU A 108 2.03 8.59 -3.97
N GLU A 109 0.83 8.72 -3.43
CA GLU A 109 0.35 9.96 -2.81
C GLU A 109 0.44 9.86 -1.30
N ILE A 110 1.01 10.89 -0.66
CA ILE A 110 1.16 10.98 0.80
C ILE A 110 0.48 12.26 1.27
N ASP A 111 -0.46 12.13 2.21
CA ASP A 111 -1.09 13.29 2.83
C ASP A 111 -0.04 14.11 3.60
N ALA A 112 0.09 15.39 3.29
CA ALA A 112 1.14 16.22 3.88
C ALA A 112 0.87 16.61 5.33
N LYS A 113 -0.36 16.46 5.84
CA LYS A 113 -0.75 16.76 7.22
C LYS A 113 -0.57 15.55 8.12
N THR A 114 -0.95 14.36 7.65
CA THR A 114 -0.94 13.14 8.45
C THR A 114 0.30 12.28 8.22
N GLY A 115 0.96 12.43 7.06
CA GLY A 115 2.05 11.56 6.65
C GLY A 115 1.60 10.16 6.24
N CYS A 116 0.29 9.93 6.09
CA CYS A 116 -0.26 8.66 5.64
C CYS A 116 -0.20 8.53 4.12
N VAL A 117 0.08 7.32 3.65
CA VAL A 117 -0.03 6.96 2.24
C VAL A 117 -1.51 6.81 1.87
N LEU A 118 -1.93 7.46 0.78
CA LEU A 118 -3.30 7.41 0.28
C LEU A 118 -3.51 6.17 -0.59
N THR A 119 -3.71 5.02 0.05
CA THR A 119 -3.90 3.71 -0.62
C THR A 119 -5.21 3.60 -1.40
N GLU A 120 -6.21 4.41 -1.07
CA GLU A 120 -7.49 4.46 -1.79
C GLU A 120 -7.43 5.39 -3.01
N SER A 121 -6.30 6.07 -3.25
CA SER A 121 -6.16 6.94 -4.40
C SER A 121 -6.16 6.15 -5.72
N PRO A 122 -6.73 6.72 -6.81
CA PRO A 122 -6.60 6.14 -8.15
C PRO A 122 -5.14 5.93 -8.56
N SER A 123 -4.25 6.83 -8.12
CA SER A 123 -2.81 6.78 -8.35
C SER A 123 -2.18 5.50 -7.77
N PHE A 124 -2.59 5.10 -6.57
CA PHE A 124 -2.13 3.85 -5.95
C PHE A 124 -2.63 2.60 -6.69
N SER A 125 -3.92 2.56 -7.05
CA SER A 125 -4.48 1.44 -7.82
C SER A 125 -3.80 1.29 -9.19
N ALA A 126 -3.55 2.40 -9.89
CA ALA A 126 -2.84 2.41 -11.16
C ALA A 126 -1.40 1.92 -11.01
N LEU A 127 -0.68 2.41 -9.99
CA LEU A 127 0.67 1.94 -9.65
C LEU A 127 0.69 0.41 -9.45
N TRP A 128 -0.28 -0.12 -8.70
CA TRP A 128 -0.33 -1.56 -8.43
C TRP A 128 -0.59 -2.40 -9.67
N LYS A 129 -1.53 -1.97 -10.52
CA LYS A 129 -1.81 -2.62 -11.81
C LYS A 129 -0.58 -2.62 -12.71
N GLN A 130 0.09 -1.48 -12.84
CA GLN A 130 1.28 -1.35 -13.68
C GLN A 130 2.46 -2.17 -13.12
N PHE A 131 2.64 -2.20 -11.81
CA PHE A 131 3.65 -3.04 -11.15
C PHE A 131 3.47 -4.52 -11.49
N ARG A 132 2.24 -5.04 -11.34
CA ARG A 132 1.93 -6.45 -11.63
C ARG A 132 2.07 -6.77 -13.11
N ALA A 133 1.61 -5.87 -13.99
CA ALA A 133 1.76 -6.02 -15.43
C ALA A 133 3.24 -6.08 -15.85
N LEU A 134 4.09 -5.21 -15.31
CA LEU A 134 5.54 -5.23 -15.55
C LEU A 134 6.20 -6.51 -15.03
N LEU A 135 5.65 -7.14 -14.01
CA LEU A 135 6.20 -8.39 -13.49
C LEU A 135 5.58 -9.63 -14.13
N GLY A 136 4.59 -9.45 -15.02
CA GLY A 136 3.86 -10.56 -15.62
C GLY A 136 3.16 -11.41 -14.57
N ILE A 137 2.77 -10.78 -13.45
CA ILE A 137 2.00 -11.40 -12.40
C ILE A 137 0.56 -11.45 -12.90
N GLU A 138 0.05 -12.66 -13.04
CA GLU A 138 -1.33 -12.89 -13.44
C GLU A 138 -2.18 -13.13 -12.19
N ASP A 139 -3.37 -12.54 -12.20
CA ASP A 139 -4.39 -12.84 -11.21
C ASP A 139 -4.96 -14.24 -11.44
N PHE A 140 -5.34 -14.91 -10.36
CA PHE A 140 -6.17 -16.10 -10.47
C PHE A 140 -7.52 -15.68 -11.11
N PRO A 141 -8.06 -16.39 -12.11
CA PRO A 141 -9.26 -15.95 -12.82
C PRO A 141 -10.43 -15.65 -11.88
N THR A 142 -11.12 -14.53 -12.09
CA THR A 142 -12.21 -14.07 -11.20
C THR A 142 -13.29 -15.13 -11.06
N GLU A 143 -13.63 -15.85 -12.13
CA GLU A 143 -14.61 -16.94 -12.08
C GLU A 143 -14.18 -18.05 -11.11
N LYS A 144 -12.88 -18.38 -11.10
CA LYS A 144 -12.31 -19.40 -10.20
C LYS A 144 -12.19 -18.90 -8.77
N GLN A 145 -11.90 -17.61 -8.56
CA GLN A 145 -11.92 -16.99 -7.24
C GLN A 145 -13.33 -17.01 -6.63
N SER A 146 -14.34 -16.61 -7.41
CA SER A 146 -15.75 -16.67 -6.97
C SER A 146 -16.16 -18.10 -6.64
N ARG A 147 -15.81 -19.06 -7.51
CA ARG A 147 -16.12 -20.47 -7.28
C ARG A 147 -15.43 -21.03 -6.03
N LEU A 148 -14.18 -20.66 -5.80
CA LEU A 148 -13.44 -21.06 -4.60
C LEU A 148 -14.07 -20.46 -3.33
N SER A 149 -14.55 -19.21 -3.39
CA SER A 149 -15.32 -18.58 -2.29
C SER A 149 -16.61 -19.33 -2.00
N GLU A 150 -17.41 -19.65 -3.03
CA GLU A 150 -18.65 -20.41 -2.89
C GLU A 150 -18.42 -21.79 -2.25
N LEU A 151 -17.38 -22.51 -2.70
CA LEU A 151 -17.05 -23.81 -2.15
C LEU A 151 -16.57 -23.72 -0.70
N LEU A 152 -15.83 -22.67 -0.33
CA LEU A 152 -15.45 -22.45 1.06
C LEU A 152 -16.67 -22.14 1.94
N ASP A 153 -17.63 -21.36 1.44
CA ASP A 153 -18.86 -21.06 2.16
C ASP A 153 -19.72 -22.32 2.37
N LEU A 154 -19.86 -23.17 1.35
CA LEU A 154 -20.50 -24.48 1.46
C LEU A 154 -19.77 -25.39 2.46
N GLY A 155 -18.45 -25.28 2.55
CA GLY A 155 -17.63 -26.02 3.50
C GLY A 155 -17.88 -25.61 4.93
N ASN A 156 -18.03 -24.30 5.16
CA ASN A 156 -18.38 -23.74 6.47
C ASN A 156 -19.81 -24.13 6.89
N GLN A 157 -20.70 -24.36 5.93
CA GLN A 157 -22.07 -24.80 6.16
C GLN A 157 -22.21 -26.33 6.32
N GLY A 158 -21.14 -27.10 6.06
CA GLY A 158 -21.15 -28.56 6.14
C GLY A 158 -21.88 -29.24 4.96
N GLU A 159 -22.16 -28.51 3.89
CA GLU A 159 -22.91 -28.98 2.71
C GLU A 159 -21.99 -29.51 1.58
N LEU A 160 -20.72 -29.78 1.92
CA LEU A 160 -19.69 -30.08 0.94
C LEU A 160 -19.68 -31.58 0.62
N THR A 161 -20.20 -31.94 -0.56
CA THR A 161 -20.17 -33.31 -1.05
C THR A 161 -18.75 -33.74 -1.44
N GLU A 162 -18.49 -35.05 -1.56
CA GLU A 162 -17.18 -35.57 -1.99
C GLU A 162 -16.73 -35.02 -3.35
N SER A 163 -17.67 -34.80 -4.28
CA SER A 163 -17.39 -34.20 -5.59
C SER A 163 -16.98 -32.73 -5.47
N LEU A 164 -17.64 -31.95 -4.61
CA LEU A 164 -17.30 -30.55 -4.35
C LEU A 164 -15.97 -30.45 -3.58
N GLN A 165 -15.65 -31.44 -2.74
CA GLN A 165 -14.37 -31.49 -2.03
C GLN A 165 -13.19 -31.76 -2.97
N ALA A 166 -13.40 -32.60 -3.99
CA ALA A 166 -12.43 -32.79 -5.06
C ALA A 166 -12.25 -31.51 -5.90
N GLU A 167 -13.34 -30.81 -6.22
CA GLU A 167 -13.31 -29.52 -6.93
C GLU A 167 -12.55 -28.45 -6.13
N LEU A 168 -12.84 -28.32 -4.83
CA LEU A 168 -12.15 -27.39 -3.92
C LEU A 168 -10.63 -27.66 -3.89
N LYS A 169 -10.23 -28.94 -3.73
CA LYS A 169 -8.81 -29.32 -3.74
C LYS A 169 -8.14 -29.00 -5.07
N ALA A 170 -8.82 -29.22 -6.20
CA ALA A 170 -8.29 -28.91 -7.52
C ALA A 170 -8.09 -27.41 -7.71
N LEU A 171 -9.04 -26.58 -7.28
CA LEU A 171 -8.92 -25.12 -7.38
C LEU A 171 -7.83 -24.56 -6.45
N PHE A 172 -7.64 -25.12 -5.25
CA PHE A 172 -6.50 -24.78 -4.40
C PHE A 172 -5.17 -25.12 -5.04
N ALA A 173 -5.03 -26.33 -5.57
CA ALA A 173 -3.81 -26.76 -6.26
C ALA A 173 -3.49 -25.86 -7.47
N GLU A 174 -4.52 -25.44 -8.22
CA GLU A 174 -4.35 -24.51 -9.33
C GLU A 174 -3.93 -23.11 -8.85
N SER A 175 -4.53 -22.60 -7.77
CA SER A 175 -4.15 -21.32 -7.17
C SER A 175 -2.70 -21.34 -6.69
N GLU A 176 -2.27 -22.41 -6.02
CA GLU A 176 -0.88 -22.59 -5.56
C GLU A 176 0.10 -22.71 -6.73
N ALA A 177 -0.27 -23.41 -7.81
CA ALA A 177 0.54 -23.51 -9.02
C ALA A 177 0.71 -22.15 -9.70
N GLN A 178 -0.36 -21.35 -9.76
CA GLN A 178 -0.33 -19.99 -10.29
C GLN A 178 0.55 -19.07 -9.43
N GLU A 179 0.44 -19.16 -8.10
CA GLU A 179 1.30 -18.41 -7.18
C GLU A 179 2.77 -18.80 -7.35
N THR A 180 3.06 -20.10 -7.47
CA THR A 180 4.41 -20.62 -7.72
C THR A 180 4.98 -20.08 -9.04
N ALA A 181 4.19 -20.08 -10.12
CA ALA A 181 4.60 -19.52 -11.40
C ALA A 181 4.86 -18.01 -11.31
N ASN A 182 4.01 -17.27 -10.59
CA ASN A 182 4.19 -15.85 -10.33
C ASN A 182 5.49 -15.58 -9.53
N LEU A 183 5.80 -16.39 -8.51
CA LEU A 183 7.04 -16.29 -7.74
C LEU A 183 8.29 -16.57 -8.60
N GLN A 184 8.22 -17.54 -9.52
CA GLN A 184 9.30 -17.81 -10.48
C GLN A 184 9.53 -16.60 -11.39
N ARG A 185 8.47 -16.06 -12.00
CA ARG A 185 8.55 -14.84 -12.86
C ARG A 185 9.14 -13.65 -12.09
N LEU A 186 8.78 -13.49 -10.82
CA LEU A 186 9.35 -12.47 -9.93
C LEU A 186 10.86 -12.65 -9.76
N SER A 187 11.32 -13.88 -9.51
CA SER A 187 12.74 -14.19 -9.31
C SER A 187 13.60 -13.95 -10.54
N GLU A 188 13.04 -14.11 -11.74
CA GLU A 188 13.73 -13.87 -13.01
C GLU A 188 13.88 -12.38 -13.35
N ARG A 189 12.93 -11.56 -12.90
CA ARG A 189 12.83 -10.14 -13.29
C ARG A 189 13.44 -9.19 -12.27
N LEU A 190 13.41 -9.56 -11.00
CA LEU A 190 13.93 -8.75 -9.90
C LEU A 190 15.38 -9.10 -9.59
N PRO A 191 16.24 -8.10 -9.29
CA PRO A 191 17.59 -8.38 -8.82
C PRO A 191 17.57 -9.13 -7.49
N ALA A 192 18.51 -10.06 -7.31
CA ALA A 192 18.67 -10.78 -6.06
C ALA A 192 18.78 -9.81 -4.87
N ARG A 193 17.97 -10.04 -3.82
CA ARG A 193 18.01 -9.24 -2.59
C ARG A 193 19.43 -9.28 -2.03
N ARG A 194 20.09 -8.12 -1.93
CA ARG A 194 21.32 -8.01 -1.15
C ARG A 194 20.93 -8.18 0.32
N LYS A 195 21.23 -9.34 0.91
CA LYS A 195 21.24 -9.47 2.38
C LYS A 195 22.27 -8.47 2.89
N LYS A 196 21.80 -7.39 3.52
CA LYS A 196 22.64 -6.52 4.35
C LYS A 196 22.72 -7.09 5.75
#